data_AF-A0A183NP29-F1
#
_entry.id   AF-A0A183NP29-F1
#
_cell.length_a   1.000
_cell.length_b   1.000
_cell.length_c   1.000
_cell.angle_alpha   90.00
_cell.angle_beta   90.00
_cell.angle_gamma   90.00
#
_symmetry.space_group_name_H-M   'P 1'
#
loop_
_entity.id
_entity.type
_entity.pdbx_description
1 polymer ?
#
loop_
_entity_poly.entity_id
_entity_poly.type
_entity_poly.pdbx_seq_one_letter_code
_entity_poly.pdbx_strand_id
1 'polypeptide(L)'
;AEEVIRSRLNSGDESAELYCSLGDVTNDRQHYLKAWEVSGCKSARAMRSLAVTYMYTDKDYQKAIECFQKSLEINTMQVSSL
;
A
#
# COMPACT_ATOMS: atom_id res chain seq x y z
N ALA A 1 -18.01 5.08 -2.34
CA ALA A 1 -16.75 4.53 -2.90
C ALA A 1 -16.41 3.18 -2.28
N GLU A 2 -16.36 3.09 -0.94
CA GLU A 2 -16.07 1.82 -0.22
C GLU A 2 -16.95 0.64 -0.65
N GLU A 3 -18.28 0.80 -0.68
CA GLU A 3 -19.22 -0.27 -1.03
C GLU A 3 -18.92 -0.90 -2.40
N VAL A 4 -18.60 -0.07 -3.40
CA VAL A 4 -18.26 -0.51 -4.76
C VAL A 4 -16.95 -1.32 -4.74
N ILE A 5 -15.95 -0.86 -4.00
CA ILE A 5 -14.66 -1.55 -3.86
C ILE A 5 -14.87 -2.92 -3.19
N ARG A 6 -15.65 -2.97 -2.11
CA ARG A 6 -15.97 -4.23 -1.41
C ARG A 6 -16.76 -5.20 -2.28
N SER A 7 -17.74 -4.70 -3.03
CA SER A 7 -18.51 -5.52 -3.99
C SER A 7 -17.59 -6.17 -5.02
N ARG A 8 -16.62 -5.40 -5.55
CA ARG A 8 -15.64 -5.90 -6.52
C ARG A 8 -14.67 -6.93 -5.93
N LEU A 9 -14.17 -6.70 -4.71
CA LEU A 9 -13.39 -7.69 -3.97
C LEU A 9 -14.19 -8.99 -3.77
N ASN A 10 -15.45 -8.89 -3.35
CA ASN A 10 -16.32 -10.05 -3.15
C ASN A 10 -16.64 -10.79 -4.47
N SER A 11 -16.52 -10.13 -5.61
CA SER A 11 -16.68 -10.74 -6.94
C SER A 11 -15.43 -11.50 -7.43
N GLY A 12 -14.34 -11.49 -6.65
CA GLY A 12 -13.12 -12.25 -6.93
C GLY A 12 -11.95 -11.43 -7.49
N ASP A 13 -12.12 -10.11 -7.69
CA ASP A 13 -11.02 -9.22 -8.09
C ASP A 13 -10.23 -8.81 -6.84
N GLU A 14 -9.43 -9.74 -6.30
CA GLU A 14 -8.57 -9.54 -5.12
C GLU A 14 -7.25 -8.82 -5.48
N SER A 15 -7.33 -7.76 -6.28
CA SER A 15 -6.15 -7.03 -6.74
C SER A 15 -5.58 -6.09 -5.67
N ALA A 16 -4.25 -5.93 -5.70
CA ALA A 16 -3.55 -5.02 -4.80
C ALA A 16 -4.04 -3.57 -4.92
N GLU A 17 -4.47 -3.15 -6.12
CA GLU A 17 -5.01 -1.81 -6.36
C GLU A 17 -6.35 -1.57 -5.66
N LEU A 18 -7.24 -2.57 -5.65
CA LEU A 18 -8.50 -2.48 -4.93
C LEU A 18 -8.30 -2.45 -3.43
N TYR A 19 -7.39 -3.26 -2.90
CA TYR A 19 -7.03 -3.16 -1.47
C TYR A 19 -6.38 -1.83 -1.11
N CYS A 20 -5.49 -1.26 -1.96
CA CYS A 20 -4.98 0.09 -1.73
C CYS A 20 -6.11 1.12 -1.70
N SER A 21 -7.02 1.05 -2.69
CA SER A 21 -8.17 1.97 -2.76
C SER A 21 -9.11 1.82 -1.57
N LEU A 22 -9.27 0.59 -1.05
CA LEU A 22 -10.03 0.33 0.16
C LEU A 22 -9.36 0.97 1.38
N GLY A 23 -8.04 0.83 1.51
CA GLY A 23 -7.26 1.51 2.54
C GLY A 23 -7.38 3.03 2.48
N ASP A 24 -7.35 3.61 1.27
CA ASP A 24 -7.46 5.05 1.05
C ASP A 24 -8.82 5.60 1.53
N VAL A 25 -9.92 4.85 1.32
CA VAL A 25 -11.26 5.30 1.73
C VAL A 25 -11.60 5.01 3.19
N THR A 26 -11.02 3.94 3.78
CA THR A 26 -11.28 3.58 5.18
C THR A 26 -10.25 4.13 6.15
N ASN A 27 -9.12 4.65 5.67
CA ASN A 27 -7.93 4.98 6.46
C ASN A 27 -7.42 3.81 7.32
N ASP A 28 -7.63 2.57 6.86
CA ASP A 28 -7.19 1.37 7.57
C ASP A 28 -5.98 0.73 6.88
N ARG A 29 -4.85 0.74 7.60
CA ARG A 29 -3.58 0.16 7.16
C ARG A 29 -3.63 -1.33 6.87
N GLN A 30 -4.57 -2.07 7.45
CA GLN A 30 -4.70 -3.51 7.17
C GLN A 30 -4.96 -3.78 5.69
N HIS A 31 -5.66 -2.87 5.01
CA HIS A 31 -5.89 -3.01 3.56
C HIS A 31 -4.59 -2.79 2.77
N TYR A 32 -3.68 -1.90 3.18
CA TYR A 32 -2.37 -1.78 2.53
C TYR A 32 -1.49 -3.01 2.77
N LEU A 33 -1.55 -3.61 3.97
CA LEU A 33 -0.87 -4.87 4.27
C LEU A 33 -1.41 -6.01 3.40
N LYS A 34 -2.74 -6.08 3.22
CA LYS A 34 -3.34 -7.07 2.32
C LYS A 34 -2.96 -6.82 0.86
N ALA A 35 -2.96 -5.56 0.42
CA ALA A 35 -2.50 -5.17 -0.91
C ALA A 35 -1.05 -5.62 -1.17
N TRP A 36 -0.19 -5.49 -0.17
CA TRP A 36 1.19 -5.96 -0.23
C TRP A 36 1.28 -7.48 -0.41
N GLU A 37 0.55 -8.23 0.41
CA GLU A 37 0.50 -9.70 0.35
C GLU A 37 0.00 -10.20 -1.00
N VAL A 38 -1.16 -9.73 -1.47
CA VAL A 38 -1.76 -10.21 -2.74
C VAL A 38 -0.96 -9.79 -3.97
N SER A 39 -0.15 -8.72 -3.86
CA SER A 39 0.80 -8.35 -4.91
C SER A 39 2.04 -9.25 -4.98
N GLY A 40 2.20 -10.20 -4.05
CA GLY A 40 3.42 -10.97 -3.90
C GLY A 40 4.62 -10.10 -3.53
N CYS A 41 4.40 -9.09 -2.68
CA CYS A 41 5.41 -8.13 -2.25
C CYS A 41 5.99 -7.27 -3.39
N LYS A 42 5.15 -6.86 -4.35
CA LYS A 42 5.55 -6.07 -5.53
C LYS A 42 4.78 -4.77 -5.71
N SER A 43 3.86 -4.44 -4.81
CA SER A 43 3.11 -3.17 -4.89
C SER A 43 3.87 -2.04 -4.19
N ALA A 44 4.54 -1.20 -4.99
CA ALA A 44 5.15 0.03 -4.48
C ALA A 44 4.10 0.96 -3.86
N ARG A 45 2.91 1.06 -4.47
CA ARG A 45 1.80 1.86 -3.94
C ARG A 45 1.41 1.41 -2.53
N ALA A 46 1.29 0.11 -2.29
CA ALA A 46 0.92 -0.42 -0.97
C ALA A 46 1.94 -0.02 0.11
N MET A 47 3.23 -0.18 -0.18
CA MET A 47 4.30 0.23 0.75
C MET A 47 4.35 1.73 0.98
N ARG A 48 4.19 2.54 -0.07
CA ARG A 48 4.12 4.00 0.06
C ARG A 48 2.93 4.43 0.93
N SER A 49 1.73 3.90 0.70
CA SER A 49 0.56 4.23 1.51
C SER A 49 0.73 3.78 2.96
N LEU A 50 1.28 2.58 3.18
CA LEU A 50 1.58 2.08 4.53
C LEU A 50 2.61 2.97 5.25
N ALA A 51 3.63 3.44 4.55
CA ALA A 51 4.63 4.38 5.09
C ALA A 51 3.99 5.70 5.54
N VAL A 52 3.11 6.26 4.71
CA VAL A 52 2.35 7.47 5.03
C VAL A 52 1.49 7.27 6.29
N THR A 53 0.82 6.12 6.42
CA THR A 53 0.06 5.80 7.64
C THR A 53 0.94 5.71 8.87
N TYR A 54 2.07 5.00 8.79
CA TYR A 54 3.02 4.92 9.91
C TYR A 54 3.54 6.30 10.32
N MET A 55 3.84 7.17 9.34
CA MET A 55 4.40 8.50 9.60
C MET A 55 3.37 9.46 10.23
N TYR A 56 2.14 9.49 9.72
CA TYR A 56 1.16 10.49 10.15
C TYR A 56 0.25 10.01 11.27
N THR A 57 -0.19 8.75 11.24
CA THR A 57 -1.13 8.18 12.21
C THR A 57 -0.39 7.62 13.41
N ASP A 58 0.57 6.72 13.16
CA ASP A 58 1.23 5.97 14.24
C ASP A 58 2.43 6.72 14.83
N LYS A 59 2.96 7.71 14.10
CA LYS A 59 4.23 8.41 14.37
C LYS A 59 5.43 7.46 14.51
N ASP A 60 5.35 6.29 13.87
CA ASP A 60 6.41 5.29 13.81
C ASP A 60 7.29 5.56 12.58
N TYR A 61 8.21 6.51 12.73
CA TYR A 61 9.08 6.94 11.63
C TYR A 61 10.02 5.83 11.16
N GLN A 62 10.41 4.90 12.05
CA GLN A 62 11.28 3.79 11.68
C GLN A 62 10.56 2.85 10.70
N LYS A 63 9.33 2.43 11.02
CA LYS A 63 8.53 1.62 10.10
C LYS A 63 8.16 2.38 8.83
N ALA A 64 7.93 3.69 8.92
CA ALA A 64 7.67 4.51 7.74
C ALA A 64 8.87 4.50 6.78
N ILE A 65 10.09 4.67 7.29
CA ILE A 65 11.33 4.62 6.50
C ILE A 65 11.48 3.26 5.82
N GLU A 66 11.31 2.16 6.56
CA GLU A 66 11.39 0.80 6.01
C GLU A 66 10.39 0.58 4.87
N CYS A 67 9.16 1.05 5.04
CA CYS A 67 8.14 0.96 4.00
C CYS A 67 8.48 1.84 2.78
N PHE A 68 8.98 3.05 2.98
CA PHE A 68 9.43 3.91 1.86
C PHE A 68 10.59 3.29 1.09
N GLN A 69 11.58 2.69 1.77
CA GLN A 69 12.69 2.00 1.14
C GLN A 69 12.20 0.85 0.25
N LYS A 70 11.32 -0.01 0.77
CA LYS A 70 10.69 -1.09 -0.02
C LYS A 70 9.92 -0.56 -1.22
N SER A 71 9.19 0.55 -1.06
CA SER A 71 8.49 1.18 -2.18
C SER A 71 9.45 1.65 -3.27
N LEU A 72 10.61 2.19 -2.90
CA LEU A 72 11.62 2.69 -3.84
C LEU A 72 12.36 1.54 -4.54
N GLU A 73 12.68 0.46 -3.82
CA GLU A 73 13.28 -0.75 -4.39
C GLU A 73 12.41 -1.40 -5.48
N ILE A 74 11.09 -1.25 -5.38
CA ILE A 74 10.16 -1.72 -6.41
C ILE A 74 10.07 -0.74 -7.58
N ASN A 75 9.96 0.55 -7.28
CA ASN A 75 9.90 1.62 -8.29
C ASN A 75 11.29 1.97 -8.84
N THR A 76 12.02 0.99 -9.35
CA THR A 76 13.41 1.14 -9.84
C THR A 76 13.58 2.01 -11.10
N MET A 77 12.56 2.75 -11.53
CA MET A 77 12.68 3.76 -12.60
C MET A 77 13.16 5.14 -12.13
N GLN A 78 13.84 5.29 -10.99
CA GLN A 78 14.37 6.61 -10.60
C GLN A 78 15.52 6.62 -9.60
N VAL A 79 16.55 5.78 -9.79
CA VAL A 79 17.92 6.15 -9.33
C VAL A 79 18.91 5.75 -10.41
N SER A 80 18.91 6.47 -11.53
CA SER A 80 20.12 6.59 -12.33
C SER A 80 21.11 7.43 -11.53
N SER A 81 22.10 6.77 -10.94
CA SER A 81 23.45 7.26 -10.65
C SER A 81 23.59 8.77 -10.36
N LEU A 82 23.80 9.11 -9.10
CA LEU A 82 24.61 10.26 -8.69
C LEU A 82 25.77 9.74 -7.85
#